data_AF-A0A7I9ZC90-F1
#
_entry.id   AF-A0A7I9ZC90-F1
#
_cell.length_a   1.000
_cell.length_b   1.000
_cell.length_c   1.000
_cell.angle_alpha   90.00
_cell.angle_beta   90.00
_cell.angle_gamma   90.00
#
_symmetry.space_group_name_H-M   'P 1'
#
loop_
_entity.id
_entity.type
_entity.pdbx_description
1 polymer ?
#
loop_
_entity_poly.entity_id
_entity_poly.type
_entity_poly.pdbx_seq_one_letter_code
_entity_poly.pdbx_strand_id
1 'polypeptide(L)'
;MGHPCAANPELWFGYPDDDGGDGAAKARAYERSATEARLQCLRRCPLAQQRRCAQHAIAHREEYGVWAGVKLPGGQYRKRDQLAHAHDVLRRIASGEINARQLPENAALLARHEHESVAVPAVVLHLPLAQVGPRTAA
;
A
#
# COMPACT_ATOMS: atom_id res chain seq x y z
N MET A 1 6.34 14.01 -1.75
CA MET A 1 6.43 12.72 -1.05
C MET A 1 5.92 11.64 -1.97
N GLY A 2 6.78 10.71 -2.41
CA GLY A 2 6.38 9.60 -3.27
C GLY A 2 5.44 8.64 -2.55
N HIS A 3 4.52 8.02 -3.29
CA HIS A 3 3.66 6.96 -2.77
C HIS A 3 4.52 5.71 -2.55
N PRO A 4 4.39 4.99 -1.41
CA PRO A 4 5.22 3.81 -1.14
C PRO A 4 5.06 2.74 -2.24
N CYS A 5 3.89 2.69 -2.88
CA CYS A 5 3.61 1.79 -3.99
C CYS A 5 4.38 2.06 -5.29
N ALA A 6 4.89 3.28 -5.49
CA ALA A 6 5.67 3.60 -6.68
C ALA A 6 7.14 3.15 -6.57
N ALA A 7 7.64 2.92 -5.35
CA ALA A 7 9.05 2.60 -5.11
C ALA A 7 9.40 1.13 -5.42
N ASN A 8 8.44 0.21 -5.27
CA ASN A 8 8.62 -1.21 -5.56
C ASN A 8 7.27 -1.83 -5.96
N PRO A 9 6.88 -1.82 -7.24
CA PRO A 9 5.59 -2.36 -7.71
C PRO A 9 5.43 -3.86 -7.47
N GLU A 10 6.49 -4.65 -7.61
CA GLU A 10 6.47 -6.12 -7.45
C GLU A 10 5.92 -6.55 -6.08
N LEU A 11 6.21 -5.77 -5.03
CA LEU A 11 5.69 -6.02 -3.69
C LEU A 11 4.15 -6.05 -3.63
N TRP A 12 3.48 -5.26 -4.47
CA TRP A 12 2.03 -5.02 -4.41
C TRP A 12 1.23 -6.01 -5.22
N PHE A 13 1.82 -6.55 -6.30
CA PHE A 13 1.15 -7.44 -7.24
C PHE A 13 1.59 -8.90 -7.09
N GLY A 14 2.70 -9.14 -6.38
CA GLY A 14 3.16 -10.48 -6.06
C GLY A 14 4.31 -10.96 -6.93
N TYR A 15 4.67 -12.21 -6.72
CA TYR A 15 5.82 -12.89 -7.32
C TYR A 15 5.55 -13.22 -8.79
N PRO A 16 6.47 -12.92 -9.73
CA PRO A 16 6.32 -13.29 -11.13
C PRO A 16 6.21 -14.82 -11.29
N ASP A 17 5.31 -15.26 -12.17
CA ASP A 17 4.93 -16.68 -12.27
C ASP A 17 5.98 -17.56 -12.98
N ASP A 18 7.06 -16.96 -13.49
CA ASP A 18 8.05 -17.60 -14.38
C ASP A 18 9.08 -18.50 -13.66
N ASP A 19 9.05 -18.55 -12.34
CA ASP A 19 9.94 -19.39 -11.57
C ASP A 19 9.26 -20.75 -11.38
N GLY A 20 9.91 -21.84 -11.78
CA GLY A 20 9.40 -23.22 -11.68
C GLY A 20 9.18 -23.75 -10.25
N GLY A 21 8.93 -22.88 -9.27
CA GLY A 21 8.64 -23.22 -7.88
C GLY A 21 7.25 -23.83 -7.70
N ASP A 22 7.16 -24.71 -6.70
CA ASP A 22 5.90 -25.33 -6.27
C ASP A 22 4.84 -24.28 -5.87
N GLY A 23 3.59 -24.52 -6.25
CA GLY A 23 2.47 -23.60 -6.03
C GLY A 23 2.24 -23.23 -4.57
N ALA A 24 2.57 -24.12 -3.63
CA ALA A 24 2.47 -23.81 -2.19
C ALA A 24 3.57 -22.84 -1.72
N ALA A 25 4.77 -22.90 -2.29
CA ALA A 25 5.83 -21.94 -2.02
C ALA A 25 5.46 -20.56 -2.59
N LYS A 26 4.96 -20.51 -3.83
CA LYS A 26 4.46 -19.29 -4.47
C LYS A 26 3.33 -18.63 -3.66
N ALA A 27 2.35 -19.42 -3.21
CA ALA A 27 1.26 -18.91 -2.38
C ALA A 27 1.76 -18.28 -1.07
N ARG A 28 2.71 -18.92 -0.38
CA ARG A 28 3.31 -18.36 0.85
C ARG A 28 4.10 -17.08 0.57
N ALA A 29 4.83 -17.01 -0.54
CA ALA A 29 5.53 -15.79 -0.95
C ALA A 29 4.53 -14.65 -1.19
N TYR A 30 3.46 -14.91 -1.95
CA TYR A 30 2.39 -13.94 -2.18
C TYR A 30 1.72 -13.45 -0.89
N GLU A 31 1.44 -14.35 0.06
CA GLU A 31 0.89 -13.94 1.37
C GLU A 31 1.83 -13.02 2.15
N ARG A 32 3.14 -13.30 2.15
CA ARG A 32 4.14 -12.44 2.80
C ARG A 32 4.22 -11.07 2.13
N SER A 33 4.36 -11.04 0.79
CA SER A 33 4.41 -9.79 0.04
C SER A 33 3.15 -8.94 0.24
N ALA A 34 1.97 -9.56 0.20
CA ALA A 34 0.72 -8.86 0.43
C ALA A 34 0.62 -8.31 1.87
N THR A 35 1.13 -9.05 2.87
CA THR A 35 1.19 -8.58 4.26
C THR A 35 2.08 -7.35 4.38
N GLU A 36 3.27 -7.40 3.77
CA GLU A 36 4.21 -6.28 3.80
C GLU A 36 3.68 -5.06 3.03
N ALA A 37 3.11 -5.25 1.84
CA ALA A 37 2.47 -4.18 1.07
C ALA A 37 1.34 -3.50 1.88
N ARG A 38 0.51 -4.28 2.57
CA ARG A 38 -0.53 -3.73 3.46
C ARG A 38 0.06 -2.90 4.59
N LEU A 39 1.10 -3.40 5.28
CA LEU A 39 1.77 -2.64 6.34
C LEU A 39 2.34 -1.31 5.81
N GLN A 40 3.02 -1.33 4.66
CA GLN A 40 3.55 -0.12 4.04
C GLN A 40 2.42 0.86 3.65
N CYS A 41 1.33 0.37 3.07
CA CYS A 41 0.16 1.19 2.74
C CYS A 41 -0.41 1.86 3.98
N LEU A 42 -0.68 1.07 5.03
CA LEU A 42 -1.37 1.53 6.23
C LEU A 42 -0.51 2.51 7.03
N ARG A 43 0.81 2.28 7.13
CA ARG A 43 1.71 3.12 7.93
C ARG A 43 2.21 4.36 7.20
N ARG A 44 2.36 4.32 5.87
CA ARG A 44 3.09 5.36 5.12
C ARG A 44 2.25 6.12 4.07
N CYS A 45 1.18 5.53 3.56
CA CYS A 45 0.37 6.18 2.54
C CYS A 45 -0.59 7.21 3.18
N PRO A 46 -0.63 8.48 2.70
CA PRO A 46 -1.62 9.45 3.17
C PRO A 46 -3.05 8.95 2.96
N LEU A 47 -3.97 9.26 3.87
CA LEU A 47 -5.37 8.80 3.77
C LEU A 47 -6.05 9.25 2.47
N ALA A 48 -5.80 10.49 2.05
CA ALA A 48 -6.32 11.01 0.77
C ALA A 48 -5.79 10.22 -0.45
N GLN A 49 -4.57 9.66 -0.37
CA GLN A 49 -4.05 8.78 -1.42
C GLN A 49 -4.68 7.39 -1.36
N GLN A 50 -4.91 6.83 -0.18
CA GLN A 50 -5.62 5.56 -0.03
C GLN A 50 -7.03 5.61 -0.65
N ARG A 51 -7.75 6.71 -0.45
CA ARG A 51 -9.08 6.93 -1.08
C ARG A 51 -9.00 6.94 -2.61
N ARG A 52 -8.02 7.66 -3.18
CA ARG A 52 -7.79 7.68 -4.64
C ARG A 52 -7.37 6.32 -5.18
N CYS A 53 -6.53 5.59 -4.45
CA CYS A 53 -6.12 4.23 -4.79
C CYS A 53 -7.33 3.27 -4.82
N ALA A 54 -8.24 3.37 -3.84
CA ALA A 54 -9.46 2.58 -3.83
C ALA A 54 -10.39 2.92 -5.01
N GLN A 55 -10.56 4.21 -5.34
CA GLN A 55 -11.32 4.64 -6.51
C GLN A 55 -10.75 4.05 -7.80
N HIS A 56 -9.43 4.07 -7.96
CA HIS A 56 -8.76 3.50 -9.12
C HIS A 56 -9.02 1.99 -9.24
N ALA A 57 -8.86 1.24 -8.14
CA ALA A 57 -9.09 -0.19 -8.14
C ALA A 57 -10.51 -0.57 -8.58
N ILE A 58 -11.52 0.20 -8.14
CA ILE A 58 -12.93 -0.02 -8.53
C ILE A 58 -13.15 0.35 -10.00
N ALA A 59 -12.63 1.50 -10.44
CA ALA A 59 -12.81 1.98 -11.81
C ALA A 59 -12.21 1.01 -12.84
N HIS A 60 -11.07 0.40 -12.50
CA HIS A 60 -10.36 -0.55 -13.35
C HIS A 60 -10.75 -2.01 -13.10
N ARG A 61 -11.64 -2.28 -12.14
CA ARG A 61 -12.10 -3.62 -11.75
C ARG A 61 -10.93 -4.56 -11.42
N GLU A 62 -9.95 -4.03 -10.69
CA GLU A 62 -8.76 -4.76 -10.32
C GLU A 62 -9.12 -6.04 -9.56
N GLU A 63 -8.47 -7.15 -9.87
CA GLU A 63 -8.76 -8.46 -9.26
C GLU A 63 -7.60 -8.98 -8.40
N TYR A 64 -6.41 -8.40 -8.56
CA TYR A 64 -5.16 -8.88 -7.98
C TYR A 64 -4.44 -7.78 -7.20
N GLY A 65 -3.53 -8.21 -6.32
CA GLY A 65 -2.65 -7.33 -5.57
C GLY A 65 -3.28 -6.66 -4.34
N VAL A 66 -2.59 -5.65 -3.81
CA VAL A 66 -3.00 -4.88 -2.63
C VAL A 66 -3.35 -3.45 -3.03
N TRP A 67 -4.58 -3.04 -2.74
CA TRP A 67 -5.11 -1.72 -3.07
C TRP A 67 -5.66 -1.05 -1.83
N ALA A 68 -5.21 0.17 -1.52
CA ALA A 68 -5.63 0.92 -0.34
C ALA A 68 -5.57 0.12 0.99
N GLY A 69 -4.65 -0.85 1.11
CA GLY A 69 -4.53 -1.72 2.29
C GLY A 69 -5.48 -2.92 2.31
N VAL A 70 -6.22 -3.17 1.22
CA VAL A 70 -7.09 -4.32 1.00
C VAL A 70 -6.40 -5.27 0.02
N LYS A 71 -6.30 -6.55 0.39
CA LYS A 71 -5.76 -7.59 -0.50
C LYS A 71 -6.88 -8.16 -1.37
N LEU A 72 -6.65 -8.25 -2.68
CA LEU A 72 -7.58 -8.88 -3.61
C LEU A 72 -7.26 -10.38 -3.80
N PRO A 73 -8.31 -11.23 -3.89
CA PRO A 73 -8.15 -12.69 -3.88
C PRO A 73 -7.78 -13.31 -5.24
N GLY A 74 -7.74 -12.52 -6.32
CA GLY A 74 -7.57 -12.95 -7.71
C GLY A 74 -8.89 -13.25 -8.44
N GLY A 75 -8.85 -13.33 -9.77
CA GLY A 75 -10.00 -13.55 -10.66
C GLY A 75 -10.50 -15.00 -10.74
N GLN A 76 -10.21 -15.84 -9.74
CA GLN A 76 -10.69 -17.23 -9.73
C GLN A 76 -12.21 -17.27 -9.51
N TYR A 77 -12.96 -17.94 -10.40
CA TYR A 77 -14.44 -18.07 -10.33
C TYR A 77 -14.93 -18.44 -8.92
N ARG A 78 -14.30 -19.43 -8.28
CA ARG A 78 -14.65 -19.88 -6.91
C ARG A 78 -14.49 -18.82 -5.80
N LYS A 79 -13.79 -17.72 -6.07
CA LYS A 79 -13.53 -16.61 -5.14
C LYS A 79 -14.29 -15.33 -5.51
N ARG A 80 -15.24 -15.36 -6.46
CA ARG A 80 -15.97 -14.17 -6.92
C ARG A 80 -16.59 -13.38 -5.76
N ASP A 81 -17.13 -14.09 -4.75
CA ASP A 81 -17.86 -13.45 -3.65
C ASP A 81 -16.87 -12.75 -2.71
N GLN A 82 -15.68 -13.34 -2.54
CA GLN A 82 -14.58 -12.71 -1.82
C GLN A 82 -14.07 -11.47 -2.55
N LEU A 83 -13.97 -11.53 -3.89
CA LEU A 83 -13.57 -10.38 -4.71
C LEU A 83 -14.62 -9.26 -4.65
N ALA A 84 -15.90 -9.60 -4.80
CA ALA A 84 -17.00 -8.66 -4.68
C ALA A 84 -17.01 -7.98 -3.30
N HIS A 85 -16.83 -8.76 -2.23
CA HIS A 85 -16.70 -8.23 -0.88
C HIS A 85 -15.50 -7.27 -0.73
N ALA A 86 -14.33 -7.62 -1.30
CA ALA A 86 -13.17 -6.74 -1.29
C ALA A 86 -13.45 -5.42 -2.05
N HIS A 87 -14.17 -5.48 -3.18
CA HIS A 87 -14.61 -4.29 -3.91
C HIS A 87 -15.63 -3.45 -3.15
N ASP A 88 -16.54 -4.07 -2.39
CA ASP A 88 -17.45 -3.35 -1.48
C ASP A 88 -16.66 -2.57 -0.43
N VAL A 89 -15.66 -3.20 0.20
CA VAL A 89 -14.77 -2.54 1.17
C VAL A 89 -14.03 -1.38 0.52
N LEU A 90 -13.47 -1.57 -0.69
CA LEU A 90 -12.82 -0.50 -1.43
C LEU A 90 -13.78 0.66 -1.73
N ARG A 91 -15.05 0.39 -2.07
CA ARG A 91 -16.06 1.44 -2.30
C ARG A 91 -16.27 2.30 -1.06
N ARG A 92 -16.34 1.68 0.11
CA ARG A 92 -16.49 2.38 1.40
C ARG A 92 -15.24 3.19 1.78
N ILE A 93 -14.04 2.70 1.42
CA ILE A 93 -12.80 3.47 1.59
C ILE A 93 -12.78 4.67 0.62
N ALA A 94 -13.13 4.45 -0.64
CA ALA A 94 -13.17 5.49 -1.67
C ALA A 94 -14.09 6.66 -1.30
N SER A 95 -15.29 6.35 -0.77
CA SER A 95 -16.23 7.36 -0.27
C SER A 95 -15.74 8.05 1.01
N GLY A 96 -14.79 7.45 1.73
CA GLY A 96 -14.33 7.90 3.03
C GLY A 96 -15.27 7.51 4.17
N GLU A 97 -16.23 6.62 3.93
CA GLU A 97 -17.10 6.05 4.96
C GLU A 97 -16.29 5.28 6.00
N ILE A 98 -15.25 4.57 5.56
CA ILE A 98 -14.32 3.85 6.43
C ILE A 98 -12.87 4.19 6.10
N ASN A 99 -12.02 4.13 7.11
CA ASN A 99 -10.57 4.14 6.95
C ASN A 99 -10.05 2.70 6.87
N ALA A 100 -9.14 2.42 5.94
CA ALA A 100 -8.53 1.08 5.81
C ALA A 100 -7.93 0.57 7.13
N ARG A 101 -7.42 1.46 8.00
CA ARG A 101 -6.89 1.11 9.32
C ARG A 101 -7.94 0.61 10.31
N GLN A 102 -9.23 0.92 10.10
CA GLN A 102 -10.34 0.50 10.96
C GLN A 102 -10.85 -0.90 10.62
N LEU A 103 -10.43 -1.47 9.49
CA LEU A 103 -10.78 -2.84 9.14
C LEU A 103 -10.19 -3.80 10.19
N PRO A 104 -10.96 -4.76 10.74
CA PRO A 104 -10.49 -5.64 11.81
C PRO A 104 -9.17 -6.35 11.50
N GLU A 105 -9.03 -6.86 10.26
CA GLU A 105 -7.83 -7.53 9.78
C GLU A 105 -6.61 -6.61 9.67
N ASN A 106 -6.82 -5.32 9.36
CA ASN A 106 -5.76 -4.32 9.29
C ASN A 106 -5.40 -3.81 10.68
N ALA A 107 -6.37 -3.63 11.57
CA ALA A 107 -6.14 -3.26 12.96
C ALA A 107 -5.33 -4.36 13.68
N ALA A 108 -5.71 -5.62 13.51
CA ALA A 108 -4.97 -6.76 14.06
C ALA A 108 -3.55 -6.86 13.45
N LEU A 109 -3.41 -6.59 12.16
CA LEU A 109 -2.10 -6.55 11.50
C LEU A 109 -1.22 -5.43 12.06
N LEU A 110 -1.74 -4.21 12.22
CA LEU A 110 -0.99 -3.09 12.78
C LEU A 110 -0.57 -3.34 14.22
N ALA A 111 -1.47 -3.87 15.05
CA ALA A 111 -1.19 -4.19 16.46
C ALA A 111 -0.06 -5.22 16.60
N ARG A 112 -0.04 -6.26 15.75
CA ARG A 112 1.05 -7.26 15.74
C ARG A 112 2.42 -6.68 15.36
N HIS A 113 2.45 -5.57 14.62
CA HIS A 113 3.67 -4.97 14.07
C HIS A 113 3.95 -3.57 14.62
N GLU A 114 3.36 -3.20 15.77
CA GLU A 114 3.52 -1.88 16.38
C GLU A 114 4.99 -1.58 16.75
N HIS A 115 5.69 -2.58 17.26
CA HIS A 115 7.09 -2.48 17.71
C HIS A 115 8.11 -2.64 16.58
N GLU A 116 7.66 -2.96 15.36
CA GLU A 116 8.56 -3.12 14.23
C GLU A 116 8.91 -1.75 13.65
N SER A 117 10.21 -1.43 13.63
CA SER A 117 10.71 -0.20 13.04
C SER A 117 10.59 -0.28 11.52
N VAL A 118 9.67 0.49 10.94
CA VAL A 118 9.64 0.65 9.49
C VAL A 118 10.75 1.61 9.10
N ALA A 119 11.71 1.12 8.32
CA ALA A 119 12.78 1.96 7.77
C ALA A 119 12.18 3.18 7.07
N VAL A 120 12.42 4.36 7.62
CA VAL A 120 12.00 5.65 7.05
C VAL A 120 13.09 6.07 6.08
N PRO A 121 12.80 6.27 4.78
CA PRO A 121 13.79 6.85 3.88
C PRO A 121 14.07 8.27 4.34
N ALA A 122 15.32 8.55 4.70
CA ALA A 122 15.78 9.87 5.04
C ALA A 122 15.81 10.74 3.78
N VAL A 123 15.22 11.93 3.84
CA VAL A 123 15.38 12.96 2.80
C VAL A 123 16.51 13.86 3.25
N VAL A 124 17.63 13.87 2.51
CA VAL A 124 18.71 14.84 2.70
C VAL A 124 18.34 16.10 1.93
N LEU A 125 18.09 17.19 2.65
CA LEU A 125 17.85 18.51 2.06
C LEU A 125 19.16 19.30 2.11
N HIS A 126 19.77 19.58 0.97
CA HIS A 126 20.88 20.53 0.89
C HIS A 126 20.34 21.96 0.81
N LEU A 127 20.41 22.70 1.90
CA LEU A 127 20.11 24.13 1.91
C LEU A 127 21.32 24.90 1.35
N PRO A 128 21.15 25.72 0.30
CA PRO A 128 22.20 26.65 -0.10
C PRO A 128 22.36 27.70 1.00
N LEU A 129 23.59 27.84 1.53
CA LEU A 129 23.93 28.95 2.41
C LEU A 129 23.77 30.25 1.59
N ALA A 130 22.75 31.04 1.90
CA ALA A 130 22.64 32.38 1.35
C ALA A 130 23.85 33.19 1.83
N GLN A 131 24.77 33.53 0.93
CA GLN A 131 25.81 34.50 1.22
C GLN A 131 25.15 35.85 1.44
N VAL A 132 24.94 36.20 2.71
CA VAL A 132 24.60 37.56 3.12
C VAL A 132 25.85 38.41 2.89
N GLY A 133 25.93 39.06 1.72
CA GLY A 133 26.91 40.10 1.46
C GLY A 133 26.71 41.28 2.44
N PRO A 134 27.78 42.01 2.80
CA PRO A 134 27.70 43.08 3.79
C PRO A 134 26.72 44.17 3.31
N ARG A 135 25.75 44.52 4.17
CA ARG A 135 24.88 45.68 3.96
C ARG A 135 25.74 46.94 4.08
N THR A 136 26.00 47.63 2.97
CA THR A 136 26.45 49.02 3.01
C THR A 136 25.30 49.89 3.48
N ALA A 137 25.47 50.53 4.64
CA ALA A 137 24.61 51.62 5.07
C ALA A 137 24.93 52.86 4.24
N ALA A 138 23.91 53.45 3.62
CA ALA A 138 23.92 54.78 3.01
C ALA A 138 22.68 55.52 3.50
#